data_AF-A0A1Q7UQJ0-F1
#
_entry.id   AF-A0A1Q7UQJ0-F1
#
_cell.length_a   1.000
_cell.length_b   1.000
_cell.length_c   1.000
_cell.angle_alpha   90.00
_cell.angle_beta   90.00
_cell.angle_gamma   90.00
#
_symmetry.space_group_name_H-M   'P 1'
#
loop_
_entity.id
_entity.type
_entity.pdbx_description
1 polymer ?
#
loop_
_entity_poly.entity_id
_entity_poly.type
_entity_poly.pdbx_seq_one_letter_code
_entity_poly.pdbx_strand_id
1 'polypeptide(L)'
;MPYDTPELTDQEVLQHAYSTLQAHLPLHARGYKCTTRELVHVLLGVAANRGTIESVCADLVGSPDPQTIRGYLKEQLCVEELPELERRLNAALAAELPPRVRRQAQEVAIDSQDRPYTPKRGRRASTAWRRLMWCSTGCA
;
A
#
# COMPACT_ATOMS: atom_id res chain seq x y z
N MET A 1 7.31 29.61 -24.81
CA MET A 1 6.12 28.79 -24.48
C MET A 1 6.15 28.59 -22.98
N PRO A 2 5.21 29.16 -22.20
CA PRO A 2 5.12 28.84 -20.79
C PRO A 2 4.74 27.36 -20.68
N TYR A 3 5.47 26.61 -19.86
CA TYR A 3 5.11 25.24 -19.57
C TYR A 3 3.91 25.28 -18.61
N ASP A 4 2.71 24.97 -19.11
CA ASP A 4 1.57 24.62 -18.26
C ASP A 4 1.98 23.38 -17.47
N THR A 5 2.44 23.60 -16.24
CA THR A 5 2.71 22.52 -15.31
C THR A 5 1.36 22.18 -14.70
N PRO A 6 0.80 20.98 -14.94
CA PRO A 6 -0.48 20.62 -14.36
C PRO A 6 -0.36 20.68 -12.84
N GLU A 7 -1.18 21.52 -12.19
CA GLU A 7 -1.30 21.53 -10.74
C GLU A 7 -2.05 20.26 -10.32
N LEU A 8 -1.40 19.44 -9.51
CA LEU A 8 -1.97 18.22 -8.97
C LEU A 8 -2.30 18.47 -7.50
N THR A 9 -3.57 18.39 -7.15
CA THR A 9 -4.03 18.61 -5.77
C THR A 9 -3.95 17.32 -4.95
N ASP A 10 -3.77 17.45 -3.63
CA ASP A 10 -3.75 16.30 -2.70
C ASP A 10 -5.01 15.43 -2.84
N GLN A 11 -6.15 16.05 -3.08
CA GLN A 11 -7.43 15.37 -3.26
C GLN A 11 -7.45 14.53 -4.54
N GLU A 12 -6.89 15.05 -5.65
CA GLU A 12 -6.77 14.30 -6.90
C GLU A 12 -5.82 13.12 -6.75
N VAL A 13 -4.69 13.31 -6.07
CA VAL A 13 -3.73 12.23 -5.77
C VAL A 13 -4.40 11.14 -4.94
N LEU A 14 -5.11 11.52 -3.87
CA LEU A 14 -5.81 10.58 -3.01
C LEU A 14 -6.88 9.80 -3.77
N GLN A 15 -7.69 10.50 -4.57
CA GLN A 15 -8.76 9.89 -5.35
C GLN A 15 -8.22 8.94 -6.42
N HIS A 16 -7.11 9.31 -7.07
CA HIS A 16 -6.43 8.48 -8.04
C HIS A 16 -5.89 7.21 -7.37
N ALA A 17 -5.12 7.35 -6.29
CA ALA A 17 -4.58 6.24 -5.52
C ALA A 17 -5.68 5.30 -4.99
N TYR A 18 -6.79 5.85 -4.50
CA TYR A 18 -7.95 5.09 -4.09
C TYR A 18 -8.54 4.29 -5.25
N SER A 19 -8.78 4.92 -6.40
CA SER A 19 -9.39 4.25 -7.56
C SER A 19 -8.53 3.11 -8.10
N THR A 20 -7.21 3.28 -8.12
CA THR A 20 -6.26 2.27 -8.58
C THR A 20 -6.19 1.11 -7.60
N LEU A 21 -6.06 1.38 -6.30
CA LEU A 21 -5.70 0.35 -5.33
C LEU A 21 -6.90 -0.37 -4.70
N GLN A 22 -8.08 0.27 -4.65
CA GLN A 22 -9.27 -0.36 -4.04
C GLN A 22 -9.62 -1.70 -4.70
N ALA A 23 -9.42 -1.84 -6.01
CA ALA A 23 -9.78 -3.04 -6.77
C ALA A 23 -8.90 -4.26 -6.42
N HIS A 24 -7.74 -4.02 -5.83
CA HIS A 24 -6.78 -5.04 -5.46
C HIS A 24 -6.77 -5.36 -3.96
N LEU A 25 -7.43 -4.53 -3.14
CA LEU A 25 -7.55 -4.71 -1.70
C LEU A 25 -8.81 -5.52 -1.38
N PRO A 26 -8.69 -6.69 -0.71
CA PRO A 26 -9.85 -7.51 -0.33
C PRO A 26 -10.55 -6.94 0.92
N LEU A 27 -10.83 -5.63 0.92
CA LEU A 27 -11.37 -4.93 2.08
C LEU A 27 -12.84 -4.57 1.85
N HIS A 28 -13.64 -4.90 2.85
CA HIS A 28 -15.07 -4.67 2.87
C HIS A 28 -15.48 -4.26 4.29
N ALA A 29 -16.11 -3.11 4.41
CA ALA A 29 -16.80 -2.74 5.64
C ALA A 29 -18.23 -2.28 5.31
N ARG A 30 -19.18 -2.87 6.04
CA ARG A 30 -20.59 -2.49 6.05
C ARG A 30 -21.00 -2.04 7.45
N GLY A 31 -20.16 -1.19 8.06
CA GLY A 31 -20.41 -0.63 9.39
C GLY A 31 -21.11 0.73 9.30
N TYR A 32 -21.90 1.08 10.32
CA TYR A 32 -22.52 2.40 10.43
C TYR A 32 -21.48 3.53 10.57
N LYS A 33 -20.32 3.24 11.18
CA LYS A 33 -19.24 4.20 11.42
C LYS A 33 -17.98 3.98 10.56
N CYS A 34 -17.94 2.91 9.78
CA CYS A 34 -16.75 2.53 9.02
C CYS A 34 -17.18 1.90 7.70
N THR A 35 -16.83 2.58 6.62
CA THR A 35 -17.05 2.17 5.24
C THR A 35 -15.77 1.61 4.64
N THR A 36 -15.89 0.81 3.58
CA THR A 36 -14.71 0.34 2.81
C THR A 36 -13.83 1.51 2.37
N ARG A 37 -14.45 2.63 1.99
CA ARG A 37 -13.71 3.81 1.54
C ARG A 37 -12.82 4.38 2.65
N GLU A 38 -13.35 4.51 3.87
CA GLU A 38 -12.59 4.99 5.02
C GLU A 38 -11.45 4.02 5.39
N LEU A 39 -11.68 2.70 5.32
CA LEU A 39 -10.61 1.72 5.52
C LEU A 39 -9.44 1.93 4.55
N VAL A 40 -9.74 2.09 3.26
CA VAL A 40 -8.71 2.29 2.24
C VAL A 40 -8.05 3.67 2.42
N HIS A 41 -8.80 4.73 2.69
CA HIS A 41 -8.23 6.06 2.94
C HIS A 41 -7.26 6.06 4.13
N VAL A 42 -7.62 5.42 5.24
CA VAL A 42 -6.72 5.30 6.41
C VAL A 42 -5.46 4.52 6.03
N LEU A 43 -5.58 3.40 5.30
CA LEU A 43 -4.41 2.65 4.83
C LEU A 43 -3.50 3.47 3.92
N LEU A 44 -4.07 4.24 2.99
CA LEU A 44 -3.32 5.14 2.11
C LEU A 44 -2.62 6.23 2.93
N GLY A 45 -3.31 6.82 3.92
CA GLY A 45 -2.72 7.79 4.84
C GLY A 45 -1.55 7.20 5.64
N VAL A 46 -1.68 5.95 6.11
CA VAL A 46 -0.60 5.24 6.81
C VAL A 46 0.59 5.03 5.90
N ALA A 47 0.36 4.58 4.66
CA ALA A 47 1.43 4.33 3.69
C ALA A 47 2.15 5.62 3.27
N ALA A 48 1.39 6.67 2.94
CA ALA A 48 1.93 7.95 2.47
C ALA A 48 2.76 8.66 3.55
N ASN A 49 2.28 8.65 4.80
CA ASN A 49 2.97 9.32 5.91
C ASN A 49 4.00 8.43 6.63
N ARG A 50 4.14 7.15 6.22
CA ARG A 50 4.89 6.13 6.98
C ARG A 50 4.48 6.08 8.46
N GLY A 51 3.20 6.31 8.71
CA GLY A 51 2.63 6.48 10.04
C GLY A 51 2.11 5.18 10.66
N THR A 52 1.30 5.33 11.69
CA THR A 52 0.51 4.27 12.32
C THR A 52 -0.97 4.54 12.08
N ILE A 53 -1.81 3.51 12.26
CA ILE A 53 -3.27 3.69 12.20
C ILE A 53 -3.69 4.76 13.24
N GLU A 54 -3.10 4.72 14.43
CA GLU A 54 -3.38 5.66 15.51
C GLU A 54 -3.05 7.11 15.14
N SER A 55 -1.88 7.38 14.53
CA SER A 55 -1.49 8.75 14.15
C SER A 55 -2.38 9.27 13.02
N VAL A 56 -2.61 8.46 11.99
CA VAL A 56 -3.46 8.87 10.85
C VAL A 56 -4.91 9.10 11.25
N CYS A 57 -5.47 8.25 12.11
CA CYS A 57 -6.82 8.46 12.63
C CYS A 57 -6.92 9.69 13.56
N ALA A 58 -5.84 10.10 14.21
CA ALA A 58 -5.81 11.33 15.01
C ALA A 58 -5.81 12.59 14.13
N ASP A 59 -5.16 12.52 12.96
CA ASP A 59 -5.09 13.63 12.01
C ASP A 59 -6.37 13.76 11.15
N LEU A 60 -7.08 12.65 10.90
CA LEU A 60 -8.29 12.61 10.09
C LEU A 60 -9.55 12.96 10.89
N VAL A 61 -10.13 14.13 10.60
CA VAL A 61 -11.41 14.55 11.19
C VAL A 61 -12.52 13.56 10.80
N GLY A 62 -13.20 13.02 11.81
CA GLY A 62 -14.31 12.07 11.61
C GLY A 62 -13.86 10.64 11.28
N SER A 63 -12.56 10.32 11.44
CA SER A 63 -12.07 8.95 11.24
C SER A 63 -12.78 7.94 12.15
N PRO A 64 -13.02 6.70 11.66
CA PRO A 64 -13.40 5.60 12.52
C PRO A 64 -12.33 5.35 13.59
N ASP A 65 -12.74 4.74 14.70
CA ASP A 65 -11.85 4.38 15.80
C ASP A 65 -10.70 3.45 15.32
N PRO A 66 -9.42 3.71 15.69
CA PRO A 66 -8.27 2.93 15.24
C PRO A 66 -8.39 1.43 15.51
N GLN A 67 -9.03 1.05 16.63
CA GLN A 67 -9.20 -0.34 16.99
C GLN A 67 -10.23 -1.03 16.08
N THR A 68 -11.26 -0.30 15.64
CA THR A 68 -12.22 -0.76 14.64
C THR A 68 -11.53 -1.02 13.30
N ILE A 69 -10.70 -0.10 12.82
CA ILE A 69 -9.90 -0.27 11.59
C ILE A 69 -9.01 -1.52 11.72
N ARG A 70 -8.29 -1.65 12.82
CA ARG A 70 -7.41 -2.79 13.09
C ARG A 70 -8.17 -4.12 13.12
N GLY A 71 -9.41 -4.13 13.63
CA GLY A 71 -10.31 -5.29 13.60
C GLY A 71 -10.56 -5.76 12.18
N TYR A 72 -11.04 -4.86 11.31
CA TYR A 72 -11.29 -5.18 9.90
C TYR A 72 -10.06 -5.68 9.17
N LEU A 73 -8.90 -5.05 9.37
CA LEU A 73 -7.65 -5.47 8.72
C LEU A 73 -7.24 -6.87 9.18
N LYS A 74 -7.35 -7.19 10.48
CA LYS A 74 -7.01 -8.51 11.00
C LYS A 74 -7.96 -9.61 10.51
N GLU A 75 -9.23 -9.29 10.35
CA GLU A 75 -10.24 -10.24 9.90
C GLU A 75 -10.09 -10.57 8.41
N GLN A 76 -9.73 -9.56 7.60
CA GLN A 76 -9.76 -9.68 6.14
C GLN A 76 -8.39 -9.90 5.49
N LEU A 77 -7.30 -9.61 6.19
CA LEU A 77 -5.94 -9.82 5.68
C LEU A 77 -5.28 -11.01 6.38
N CYS A 78 -5.22 -12.12 5.65
CA CYS A 78 -4.53 -13.33 6.09
C CYS A 78 -3.02 -13.22 5.84
N VAL A 79 -2.18 -13.61 6.80
CA VAL A 79 -0.71 -13.47 6.71
C VAL A 79 -0.15 -14.28 5.53
N GLU A 80 -0.77 -15.41 5.25
CA GLU A 80 -0.45 -16.34 4.20
C GLU A 80 -0.71 -15.74 2.81
N GLU A 81 -1.68 -14.83 2.69
CA GLU A 81 -2.10 -14.18 1.44
C GLU A 81 -1.37 -12.85 1.19
N LEU A 82 -0.74 -12.27 2.21
CA LEU A 82 0.00 -11.01 2.10
C LEU A 82 1.03 -10.97 0.96
N PRO A 83 1.82 -12.03 0.67
CA PRO A 83 2.78 -12.00 -0.43
C PRO A 83 2.11 -11.84 -1.80
N GLU A 84 0.97 -12.50 -2.00
CA GLU A 84 0.21 -12.40 -3.24
C GLU A 84 -0.52 -11.07 -3.34
N LEU A 85 -1.03 -10.55 -2.22
CA LEU A 85 -1.58 -9.21 -2.15
C LEU A 85 -0.53 -8.15 -2.52
N GLU A 86 0.67 -8.24 -1.93
CA GLU A 86 1.79 -7.36 -2.24
C GLU A 86 2.15 -7.42 -3.73
N ARG A 87 2.25 -8.63 -4.30
CA ARG A 87 2.52 -8.82 -5.74
C ARG A 87 1.48 -8.11 -6.61
N ARG A 88 0.18 -8.24 -6.29
CA ARG A 88 -0.91 -7.60 -7.04
C ARG A 88 -0.86 -6.08 -6.91
N LEU A 89 -0.63 -5.55 -5.70
CA LEU A 89 -0.52 -4.11 -5.47
C LEU A 89 0.69 -3.52 -6.20
N ASN A 90 1.84 -4.18 -6.14
CA ASN A 90 3.04 -3.75 -6.85
C ASN A 90 2.85 -3.78 -8.37
N ALA A 91 2.14 -4.79 -8.91
CA ALA A 91 1.80 -4.82 -10.33
C ALA A 91 0.87 -3.67 -10.73
N ALA A 92 -0.14 -3.35 -9.92
CA ALA A 92 -1.04 -2.22 -10.15
C ALA A 92 -0.29 -0.88 -10.12
N LEU A 93 0.55 -0.66 -9.11
CA LEU A 93 1.39 0.54 -9.01
C LEU A 93 2.39 0.64 -10.15
N ALA A 94 3.04 -0.47 -10.53
CA ALA A 94 3.95 -0.50 -11.66
C ALA A 94 3.22 -0.14 -12.95
N ALA A 95 1.96 -0.55 -13.11
CA ALA A 95 1.10 -0.24 -14.26
C ALA A 95 0.73 1.25 -14.39
N GLU A 96 0.84 2.04 -13.32
CA GLU A 96 0.65 3.49 -13.32
C GLU A 96 1.88 4.27 -13.84
N LEU A 97 3.05 3.63 -13.94
CA LEU A 97 4.25 4.32 -14.43
C LEU A 97 4.06 4.83 -15.87
N PRO A 98 4.39 6.10 -16.18
CA PRO A 98 4.22 6.65 -17.51
C PRO A 98 4.97 5.83 -18.57
N PRO A 99 4.42 5.65 -19.78
CA PRO A 99 5.08 4.87 -20.83
C PRO A 99 6.49 5.37 -21.16
N ARG A 100 6.73 6.68 -21.02
CA ARG A 100 8.05 7.29 -21.26
C ARG A 100 9.12 6.75 -20.31
N VAL A 101 8.75 6.48 -19.05
CA VAL A 101 9.65 5.88 -18.04
C VAL A 101 9.93 4.41 -18.39
N ARG A 102 8.95 3.68 -18.93
CA ARG A 102 9.11 2.25 -19.28
C ARG A 102 9.82 2.00 -20.61
N ARG A 103 9.81 2.95 -21.55
CA ARG A 103 10.31 2.77 -22.93
C ARG A 103 11.83 2.80 -23.05
N GLN A 104 12.54 3.25 -22.01
CA GLN A 104 14.00 3.38 -22.03
C GLN A 104 14.58 2.67 -20.82
N ALA A 105 15.75 2.05 -20.98
CA ALA A 105 16.51 1.53 -19.85
C ALA A 105 16.80 2.69 -18.89
N GLN A 106 16.36 2.54 -17.64
CA GLN A 106 16.63 3.49 -16.57
C GLN A 106 17.76 2.94 -15.70
N GLU A 107 18.64 3.82 -15.25
CA GLU A 107 19.52 3.49 -14.13
C GLU A 107 18.66 3.48 -12.86
N VAL A 108 18.44 2.30 -12.28
CA VAL A 108 17.56 2.12 -11.12
C VAL A 108 18.40 1.85 -9.89
N ALA A 109 18.26 2.69 -8.87
CA ALA A 109 18.80 2.40 -7.55
C ALA A 109 17.93 1.34 -6.86
N ILE A 110 18.53 0.19 -6.54
CA ILE A 110 17.88 -0.88 -5.78
C ILE A 110 18.52 -0.89 -4.39
N ASP A 111 17.78 -0.38 -3.40
CA ASP A 111 18.16 -0.45 -1.99
C ASP A 111 17.29 -1.51 -1.29
N SER A 112 17.93 -2.53 -0.74
CA SER A 112 17.26 -3.63 -0.05
C SER A 112 17.34 -3.41 1.45
N GLN A 113 16.19 -3.22 2.09
CA GLN A 113 16.09 -2.98 3.53
C GLN A 113 15.52 -4.22 4.22
N ASP A 114 16.38 -4.94 4.96
CA ASP A 114 15.95 -6.04 5.81
C ASP A 114 15.35 -5.50 7.11
N ARG A 115 14.07 -5.79 7.34
CA ARG A 115 13.41 -5.48 8.63
C ARG A 115 13.33 -6.75 9.49
N PRO A 116 14.19 -6.92 10.50
CA PRO A 116 14.13 -8.09 11.37
C PRO A 116 12.83 -8.06 12.20
N TYR A 117 12.04 -9.13 12.09
CA TYR A 117 10.86 -9.34 12.93
C TYR A 117 11.17 -10.36 14.03
N THR A 118 11.24 -9.91 15.28
CA THR A 118 11.37 -10.81 16.43
C THR A 118 9.97 -11.23 16.90
N PRO A 119 9.55 -12.49 16.71
CA PRO A 119 8.27 -12.93 17.23
C PRO A 119 8.27 -12.91 18.76
N LYS A 120 7.12 -12.61 19.37
CA LYS A 120 6.93 -12.81 20.81
C LYS A 120 7.16 -14.28 21.17
N ARG A 121 7.82 -14.52 22.31
CA ARG A 121 8.24 -15.85 22.81
C ARG A 121 7.12 -16.89 22.66
N GLY A 122 7.43 -18.04 22.07
CA GLY A 122 6.52 -19.19 21.93
C GLY A 122 6.07 -19.51 20.49
N ARG A 123 6.28 -18.62 19.52
CA ARG A 123 6.17 -18.97 18.08
C ARG A 123 7.55 -19.33 17.54
N ARG A 124 7.73 -20.57 17.06
CA ARG A 124 8.92 -20.94 16.29
C ARG A 124 8.98 -20.03 15.07
N ALA A 125 10.00 -19.17 15.00
CA ALA A 125 10.38 -18.53 13.75
C ALA A 125 10.99 -19.62 12.86
N SER A 126 10.18 -20.24 12.00
CA SER A 126 10.79 -20.77 10.78
C SER A 126 11.25 -19.54 10.00
N THR A 127 12.56 -19.35 9.93
CA THR A 127 13.22 -18.37 9.06
C THR A 127 12.92 -18.72 7.60
N ALA A 128 11.70 -18.40 7.16
CA ALA A 128 11.35 -18.36 5.76
C ALA A 128 11.89 -17.04 5.21
N TRP A 129 13.12 -17.08 4.72
CA TRP A 129 13.75 -15.99 4.00
C TRP A 129 12.88 -15.59 2.80
N ARG A 130 12.17 -14.46 2.89
CA ARG A 130 11.47 -13.88 1.74
C ARG A 130 12.41 -12.93 1.03
N ARG A 131 13.12 -13.47 0.04
CA ARG A 131 13.82 -12.67 -0.96
C ARG A 131 12.75 -12.04 -1.88
N LEU A 132 12.46 -10.76 -1.72
CA LEU A 132 11.78 -9.98 -2.75
C LEU A 132 12.79 -9.71 -3.88
N MET A 133 13.04 -10.74 -4.69
CA MET A 133 13.74 -10.59 -5.96
C MET A 133 12.72 -10.11 -6.99
N TRP A 134 12.78 -8.82 -7.34
CA TRP A 134 12.26 -8.37 -8.64
C TRP A 134 13.44 -8.30 -9.61
N CYS A 135 13.60 -9.35 -10.41
CA CYS A 135 14.42 -9.31 -11.62
C CYS A 135 13.57 -9.89 -12.74
N SER A 136 13.06 -9.02 -13.61
CA SER A 136 12.60 -9.43 -14.94
C SER A 136 13.61 -8.88 -15.95
N THR A 137 14.71 -9.60 -16.12
CA THR A 137 15.49 -9.53 -17.36
C THR A 137 14.63 -10.01 -18.52
N GLY A 138 14.58 -9.22 -19.60
CA GLY A 138 14.33 -9.73 -20.94
C GLY A 138 13.16 -9.10 -21.69
N CYS A 139 13.39 -7.95 -22.32
CA CYS A 139 12.86 -7.71 -23.66
C CYS A 139 14.04 -7.32 -24.56
N ALA A 140 14.32 -8.21 -25.51
CA ALA A 140 15.09 -7.94 -26.70
C ALA A 140 14.30 -7.02 -27.65
#